data_AF-A0A0R3PMC7-F1
#
_entry.id   AF-A0A0R3PMC7-F1
#
_cell.length_a   1.000
_cell.length_b   1.000
_cell.length_c   1.000
_cell.angle_alpha   90.00
_cell.angle_beta   90.00
_cell.angle_gamma   90.00
#
_symmetry.space_group_name_H-M   'P 1'
#
loop_
_entity.id
_entity.type
_entity.pdbx_description
1 polymer ?
#
loop_
_entity_poly.entity_id
_entity_poly.type
_entity_poly.pdbx_seq_one_letter_code
_entity_poly.pdbx_strand_id
1 'polypeptide(L)'
;MLDDFDKAYGKIGLQLNLTETMFMKNGLVSYAPFTLNGTIISECSNYVYHGRKINIKNDLAPELSRGKRAAWGVSKSIEDVVKRTKST
;
A
#
# COMPACT_ATOMS: atom_id res chain seq x y z
N MET A 1 -10.92 1.22 -3.95
CA MET A 1 -9.49 0.81 -3.90
C MET A 1 -9.36 -0.69 -3.71
N LEU A 2 -9.75 -1.28 -2.57
CA LEU A 2 -9.70 -2.74 -2.40
C LEU A 2 -10.70 -3.48 -3.31
N ASP A 3 -11.90 -2.94 -3.52
CA ASP A 3 -12.84 -3.48 -4.52
C ASP A 3 -12.25 -3.44 -5.94
N ASP A 4 -11.52 -2.38 -6.27
CA ASP A 4 -10.86 -2.25 -7.58
C ASP A 4 -9.73 -3.28 -7.73
N PHE A 5 -8.98 -3.53 -6.64
CA PHE A 5 -7.97 -4.57 -6.59
C PHE A 5 -8.57 -5.97 -6.74
N ASP A 6 -9.62 -6.29 -5.99
CA ASP A 6 -10.34 -7.57 -6.07
C ASP A 6 -10.87 -7.81 -7.48
N LYS A 7 -11.50 -6.79 -8.07
CA LYS A 7 -11.98 -6.84 -9.46
C LYS A 7 -10.85 -7.00 -10.47
N ALA A 8 -9.70 -6.34 -10.27
CA ALA A 8 -8.55 -6.46 -11.17
C ALA A 8 -7.88 -7.84 -11.05
N TYR A 9 -7.72 -8.36 -9.84
CA TYR A 9 -7.20 -9.70 -9.59
C TYR A 9 -8.12 -10.78 -10.16
N GLY A 10 -9.44 -10.62 -10.00
CA GLY A 10 -10.43 -11.54 -10.57
C GLY A 10 -10.32 -11.66 -12.10
N LYS A 11 -9.95 -10.57 -12.80
CA LYS A 11 -9.74 -10.59 -14.26
C LYS A 11 -8.56 -11.45 -14.71
N ILE A 12 -7.55 -11.63 -13.84
CA ILE A 12 -6.38 -12.48 -14.10
C ILE A 12 -6.49 -13.86 -13.42
N GLY A 13 -7.68 -14.21 -12.92
CA GLY A 13 -7.94 -15.50 -12.28
C GLY A 13 -7.39 -15.63 -10.85
N LEU A 14 -7.02 -14.51 -10.22
CA LEU A 14 -6.58 -14.48 -8.84
C LEU A 14 -7.72 -14.02 -7.92
N GLN A 15 -7.77 -14.57 -6.71
CA GLN A 15 -8.79 -14.24 -5.72
C GLN A 15 -8.15 -13.81 -4.41
N LEU A 16 -8.69 -12.76 -3.79
CA LEU A 16 -8.28 -12.31 -2.47
C LEU A 16 -8.81 -13.26 -1.39
N ASN A 17 -7.93 -13.78 -0.54
CA ASN A 17 -8.32 -14.50 0.67
C ASN A 17 -8.61 -13.48 1.77
N LEU A 18 -9.89 -13.15 1.95
CA LEU A 18 -10.33 -12.11 2.90
C LEU A 18 -10.08 -12.47 4.36
N THR A 19 -10.01 -13.77 4.69
CA THR A 19 -9.72 -14.24 6.05
C THR A 19 -8.25 -14.11 6.44
N GLU A 20 -7.34 -14.30 5.50
CA GLU A 20 -5.89 -14.14 5.71
C GLU A 20 -5.43 -12.70 5.45
N THR A 21 -6.21 -11.93 4.70
CA THR A 21 -5.88 -10.53 4.39
C THR A 21 -6.17 -9.68 5.62
N MET A 22 -5.12 -9.02 6.13
CA MET A 22 -5.25 -8.00 7.17
C MET A 22 -5.06 -6.61 6.58
N PHE A 23 -5.92 -5.68 6.98
CA PHE A 23 -5.85 -4.29 6.60
C PHE A 23 -5.11 -3.45 7.65
N MET A 24 -4.34 -2.48 7.17
CA MET A 24 -3.59 -1.56 8.01
C MET A 24 -4.36 -0.23 8.14
N LYS A 25 -5.00 -0.01 9.29
CA LYS A 25 -5.84 1.18 9.51
C LYS A 25 -5.01 2.46 9.66
N ASN A 26 -5.47 3.50 9.00
CA ASN A 26 -4.87 4.83 8.95
C ASN A 26 -5.92 5.85 9.43
N GLY A 27 -5.51 7.02 9.92
CA GLY A 27 -6.40 8.16 10.19
C GLY A 27 -7.21 8.69 8.99
N LEU A 28 -6.90 8.24 7.77
CA LEU A 28 -7.73 8.49 6.58
C LEU A 28 -8.92 7.53 6.44
N VAL A 29 -8.96 6.45 7.22
CA VAL A 29 -10.00 5.42 7.16
C VAL A 29 -10.94 5.59 8.34
N SER A 30 -12.25 5.44 8.08
CA SER A 30 -13.29 5.48 9.12
C SER A 30 -12.98 4.52 10.27
N TYR A 31 -13.40 4.89 11.48
CA TYR A 31 -13.30 4.02 12.64
C TYR A 31 -14.20 2.79 12.56
N ALA A 32 -15.22 2.81 11.70
CA ALA A 32 -16.13 1.69 11.49
C ALA A 32 -15.41 0.43 10.96
N PRO A 33 -15.90 -0.78 11.27
CA PRO A 33 -15.41 -2.02 10.67
C PRO A 33 -15.43 -1.93 9.15
N PHE A 34 -14.31 -2.29 8.53
CA PHE A 34 -14.18 -2.27 7.07
C PHE A 34 -14.66 -3.60 6.50
N THR A 35 -15.55 -3.54 5.52
CA THR A 35 -16.10 -4.73 4.86
C THR A 35 -15.78 -4.71 3.37
N LEU A 36 -15.50 -5.89 2.82
CA LEU A 36 -15.30 -6.13 1.40
C LEU A 36 -16.14 -7.35 1.02
N ASN A 37 -17.00 -7.21 0.01
CA ASN A 37 -17.95 -8.26 -0.40
C ASN A 37 -18.77 -8.84 0.78
N GLY A 38 -19.14 -8.00 1.76
CA GLY A 38 -19.88 -8.41 2.95
C GLY A 38 -19.07 -9.12 4.04
N THR A 39 -17.76 -9.34 3.83
CA THR A 39 -16.85 -9.93 4.82
C THR A 39 -16.06 -8.83 5.54
N ILE A 40 -15.98 -8.90 6.87
CA ILE A 40 -15.16 -7.96 7.67
C ILE A 40 -13.69 -8.32 7.48
N ILE A 41 -12.88 -7.35 7.05
CA ILE A 41 -11.43 -7.54 6.96
C ILE A 41 -10.81 -7.31 8.34
N SER A 42 -9.94 -8.21 8.77
CA SER A 42 -9.21 -8.09 10.03
C SER A 42 -8.25 -6.90 10.00
N GLU A 43 -8.07 -6.22 11.15
CA GLU A 43 -7.14 -5.10 11.29
C GLU A 43 -5.83 -5.58 11.94
N CYS A 44 -4.67 -5.23 11.37
CA CYS A 44 -3.37 -5.57 11.96
C CYS A 44 -2.73 -4.36 12.66
N SER A 45 -2.39 -4.46 13.95
CA SER A 45 -1.74 -3.36 14.69
C SER A 45 -0.24 -3.23 14.44
N ASN A 46 0.38 -4.32 13.98
CA ASN A 46 1.81 -4.42 13.71
C ASN A 46 2.02 -5.21 12.43
N TYR A 47 3.03 -4.84 11.65
CA TYR A 47 3.39 -5.54 10.43
C TYR A 47 4.91 -5.53 10.27
N VAL A 48 5.48 -6.59 9.70
CA VAL A 48 6.92 -6.62 9.40
C VAL A 48 7.09 -6.37 7.91
N TYR A 49 7.65 -5.21 7.57
CA TYR A 49 7.98 -4.84 6.20
C TYR A 49 9.49 -4.66 6.05
N HIS A 50 10.09 -5.30 5.04
CA HIS A 50 11.54 -5.24 4.81
C HIS A 50 12.39 -5.51 6.07
N GLY A 51 11.99 -6.48 6.88
CA GLY A 51 12.70 -6.84 8.12
C GLY A 51 12.55 -5.85 9.28
N ARG A 52 11.74 -4.79 9.13
CA ARG A 52 11.40 -3.87 10.22
C ARG A 52 9.96 -4.07 10.66
N LYS A 53 9.74 -4.15 11.97
CA LYS A 53 8.41 -4.09 12.56
C LYS A 53 7.92 -2.65 12.53
N ILE A 54 6.78 -2.42 11.89
CA ILE A 54 6.08 -1.14 11.79
C ILE A 54 4.86 -1.25 12.70
N ASN A 55 4.74 -0.33 13.66
CA ASN A 55 3.54 -0.18 14.47
C ASN A 55 2.61 0.86 13.85
N ILE A 56 1.31 0.53 13.74
CA ILE A 56 0.31 1.44 13.16
C ILE A 56 0.27 2.81 13.86
N LYS A 57 0.30 2.83 15.19
CA LYS A 57 0.06 4.05 15.96
C LYS A 57 1.21 5.03 15.83
N ASN A 58 2.44 4.53 15.78
CA ASN A 58 3.64 5.34 15.95
C ASN A 58 4.43 5.48 14.64
N ASP A 59 4.47 4.42 13.82
CA ASP A 59 5.43 4.32 12.71
C ASP A 59 4.78 4.49 11.34
N LEU A 60 3.45 4.49 11.24
CA LEU A 60 2.75 4.53 9.95
C LEU A 60 3.04 5.82 9.16
N ALA A 61 2.89 6.99 9.78
CA ALA A 61 3.15 8.28 9.14
C ALA A 61 4.61 8.42 8.67
N PRO A 62 5.64 8.14 9.50
CA PRO A 62 7.02 8.21 9.04
C PRO A 62 7.35 7.17 7.95
N GLU A 63 6.78 5.96 7.99
CA GLU A 63 7.00 4.96 6.93
C GLU A 63 6.35 5.36 5.59
N LEU A 64 5.14 5.90 5.61
CA LEU A 64 4.51 6.48 4.41
C LEU A 64 5.33 7.65 3.84
N SER A 65 5.92 8.49 4.70
CA SER A 65 6.82 9.57 4.27
C SER A 65 8.09 9.02 3.62
N ARG A 66 8.71 7.97 4.19
CA ARG A 66 9.88 7.30 3.62
C ARG A 66 9.57 6.71 2.25
N GLY A 67 8.45 6.02 2.11
CA GLY A 67 7.99 5.46 0.84
C GLY A 67 7.82 6.53 -0.24
N LYS A 68 7.16 7.65 0.10
CA LYS A 68 7.00 8.79 -0.82
C LYS A 68 8.35 9.38 -1.26
N ARG A 69 9.31 9.55 -0.33
CA ARG A 69 10.66 10.05 -0.68
C ARG A 69 11.42 9.10 -1.58
N ALA A 70 11.34 7.79 -1.32
CA ALA A 70 11.99 6.79 -2.15
C ALA A 70 11.43 6.80 -3.58
N ALA A 71 10.10 6.81 -3.72
CA ALA A 71 9.45 6.90 -5.03
C ALA A 71 9.81 8.20 -5.77
N TRP A 72 9.82 9.33 -5.06
CA TRP A 72 10.20 10.63 -5.63
C TRP A 72 11.67 10.69 -6.09
N GLY A 73 12.58 10.07 -5.33
CA GLY A 73 13.99 9.96 -5.72
C GLY A 73 14.16 9.17 -7.02
N VAL A 74 13.46 8.03 -7.13
CA VAL A 74 13.48 7.18 -8.33
C VAL A 74 12.90 7.92 -9.54
N SER A 75 11.77 8.60 -9.40
CA SER A 75 11.17 9.35 -10.52
C SER A 75 12.10 10.44 -11.05
N LYS A 76 12.81 11.13 -10.15
CA LYS A 76 13.75 12.19 -10.54
C LYS A 76 14.96 11.64 -11.28
N SER A 77 15.50 10.50 -10.82
CA SER A 77 16.58 9.82 -11.53
C SER A 77 16.17 9.37 -12.94
N ILE A 78 14.95 8.85 -13.11
CA ILE A 78 14.43 8.46 -14.43
C ILE A 78 14.26 9.68 -15.32
N GLU A 79 13.71 10.77 -14.78
CA GLU A 79 13.54 12.03 -15.52
C GLU A 79 14.89 12.57 -16.03
N ASP A 80 15.92 12.57 -15.19
CA ASP A 80 17.28 13.01 -15.55
C ASP A 80 17.88 12.13 -16.67
N VAL A 81 17.70 10.81 -16.60
CA VAL A 81 18.12 9.88 -17.67
C VAL A 81 17.40 10.19 -18.97
N VAL A 82 16.08 10.36 -18.93
CA VAL A 82 15.26 10.68 -20.12
C VAL A 82 15.65 12.03 -20.74
N LYS A 83 16.02 13.02 -19.93
CA LYS A 83 16.50 14.32 -20.45
C LYS A 83 17.85 14.17 -21.16
N ARG A 84 18.76 13.36 -20.62
CA ARG A 84 20.08 13.10 -21.21
C ARG A 84 20.01 12.37 -22.55
N THR A 85 19.11 11.40 -22.67
CA THR A 85 18.93 10.66 -23.93
C THR A 85 18.26 11.49 -25.03
N LYS A 86 17.42 12.47 -24.67
CA LYS A 86 16.78 13.38 -25.64
C LYS A 86 17.68 14.51 -26.15
N SER A 87 18.81 14.75 -25.49
CA SER A 87 19.78 15.79 -25.86
C SER A 87 20.98 15.24 -26.65
N THR A 88 20.96 13.94 -26.97
CA THR A 88 21.87 13.27 -27.91
C THR A 88 21.11 12.99 -29.20
#